data_AF-A0A4R0RGZ1-F1
#
_entry.id   AF-A0A4R0RGZ1-F1
#
_cell.length_a   1.000
_cell.length_b   1.000
_cell.length_c   1.000
_cell.angle_alpha   90.00
_cell.angle_beta   90.00
_cell.angle_gamma   90.00
#
_symmetry.space_group_name_H-M   'P 1'
#
loop_
_entity.id
_entity.type
_entity.pdbx_description
1 polymer ?
#
loop_
_entity_poly.entity_id
_entity_poly.type
_entity_poly.pdbx_seq_one_letter_code
_entity_poly.pdbx_strand_id
1 'polypeptide(L)'
;MEPRRRSNSTSNVFRLREEFRAIPREDNPILTLAARSQAAEQRNSEYMESLPKLTERDIATLQLTDAACPICIVPFSAILAEEEIAGAMDSPAYAVEDLGVTKLDQSCNHVFCRKDIRNWLMSGHNSCPTCRRPLVESSPDVAEAPARLDELLQATQASMQNIESLQQDMSTRITSLGELSAIFRNAGLLPTDHGRDAQSERDVDHDRGDFSGMYS
;
A
#
# COMPACT_ATOMS: atom_id res chain seq x y z
N MET A 1 39.07 -33.06 37.27
CA MET A 1 39.43 -31.68 36.87
C MET A 1 38.45 -31.21 35.83
N GLU A 2 37.41 -30.50 36.24
CA GLU A 2 36.37 -29.98 35.32
C GLU A 2 36.77 -28.62 34.72
N PRO A 3 36.55 -28.40 33.41
CA PRO A 3 36.85 -27.12 32.79
C PRO A 3 35.79 -26.08 33.18
N ARG A 4 36.26 -24.97 33.77
CA ARG A 4 35.43 -23.80 34.09
C ARG A 4 34.78 -23.23 32.82
N ARG A 5 33.44 -23.15 32.83
CA ARG A 5 32.65 -22.39 31.84
C ARG A 5 33.07 -20.93 31.85
N ARG A 6 33.54 -20.43 30.69
CA ARG A 6 33.79 -19.00 30.47
C ARG A 6 32.45 -18.27 30.42
N SER A 7 32.28 -17.27 31.28
CA SER A 7 31.11 -16.39 31.21
C SER A 7 31.22 -15.51 29.97
N ASN A 8 30.18 -15.53 29.13
CA ASN A 8 30.10 -14.66 27.97
C ASN A 8 29.86 -13.22 28.46
N SER A 9 30.83 -12.37 28.18
CA SER A 9 30.85 -10.95 28.57
C SER A 9 29.74 -10.19 27.82
N THR A 10 28.89 -9.50 28.57
CA THR A 10 27.76 -8.67 28.10
C THR A 10 28.19 -7.42 27.33
N SER A 11 29.50 -7.18 27.19
CA SER A 11 30.06 -6.01 26.50
C SER A 11 29.87 -6.04 24.98
N ASN A 12 29.53 -7.19 24.37
CA ASN A 12 29.33 -7.29 22.92
C ASN A 12 27.93 -6.88 22.44
N VAL A 13 26.95 -6.75 23.34
CA VAL A 13 25.55 -6.39 22.96
C VAL A 13 25.43 -4.90 22.62
N PHE A 14 26.28 -4.04 23.20
CA PHE A 14 26.22 -2.60 22.95
C PHE A 14 26.83 -2.20 21.59
N ARG A 15 27.79 -2.98 21.07
CA ARG A 15 28.47 -2.67 19.82
C ARG A 15 27.61 -2.94 18.57
N LEU A 16 26.79 -4.00 18.63
CA LEU A 16 25.82 -4.28 17.55
C LEU A 16 24.72 -3.22 17.45
N ARG A 17 24.41 -2.49 18.53
CA ARG A 17 23.35 -1.45 18.50
C ARG A 17 23.80 -0.13 17.87
N GLU A 18 25.11 0.14 17.82
CA GLU A 18 25.66 1.32 17.14
C GLU A 18 25.78 1.12 15.63
N GLU A 19 26.06 -0.10 15.16
CA GLU A 19 26.15 -0.39 13.72
C GLU A 19 24.79 -0.29 13.00
N PHE A 20 23.67 -0.58 13.68
CA PHE A 20 22.32 -0.37 13.13
C PHE A 20 21.89 1.11 13.03
N ARG A 21 22.61 2.05 13.65
CA ARG A 21 22.32 3.50 13.52
C ARG A 21 22.97 4.15 12.30
N ALA A 22 23.90 3.45 11.65
CA ALA A 22 24.64 3.95 10.50
C ALA A 22 24.06 3.53 9.14
N ILE A 23 22.93 2.81 9.11
CA ILE A 23 22.20 2.58 7.86
C ILE A 23 21.47 3.90 7.53
N PRO A 24 21.87 4.64 6.48
CA PRO A 24 21.13 5.82 6.07
C PRO A 24 19.68 5.42 5.82
N ARG A 25 18.75 6.12 6.49
CA ARG A 25 17.30 5.98 6.29
C ARG A 25 16.90 6.58 4.94
N GLU A 26 17.55 6.13 3.88
CA GLU A 26 17.11 6.42 2.52
C GLU A 26 15.84 5.60 2.30
N ASP A 27 14.74 6.35 2.25
CA ASP A 27 13.45 5.97 1.69
C ASP A 27 12.70 4.82 2.39
N ASN A 28 12.03 5.14 3.50
CA ASN A 28 10.94 4.29 3.97
C ASN A 28 9.84 4.26 2.89
N PRO A 29 9.61 3.13 2.19
CA PRO A 29 8.67 3.07 1.08
C PRO A 29 7.25 3.42 1.52
N ILE A 30 6.91 3.14 2.77
CA ILE A 30 5.62 3.47 3.39
C ILE A 30 5.38 4.99 3.41
N LEU A 31 6.40 5.79 3.79
CA LEU A 31 6.28 7.24 3.81
C LEU A 31 6.14 7.82 2.40
N THR A 32 6.86 7.26 1.43
CA THR A 32 6.74 7.68 0.03
C THR A 32 5.36 7.39 -0.55
N LEU A 33 4.75 6.25 -0.20
CA LEU A 33 3.40 5.89 -0.64
C LEU A 33 2.35 6.82 -0.01
N ALA A 34 2.46 7.09 1.29
CA ALA A 34 1.56 8.01 1.98
C ALA A 34 1.63 9.43 1.39
N ALA A 35 2.84 9.94 1.12
CA ALA A 35 3.04 11.24 0.49
C ALA A 35 2.41 11.30 -0.92
N ARG A 36 2.50 10.21 -1.70
CA ARG A 36 1.85 10.11 -3.02
C ARG A 36 0.32 10.12 -2.92
N SER A 37 -0.25 9.43 -1.93
CA SER A 37 -1.70 9.46 -1.68
C SER A 37 -2.18 10.87 -1.36
N GLN A 38 -1.51 11.53 -0.42
CA GLN A 38 -1.84 12.90 -0.01
C GLN A 38 -1.73 13.89 -1.17
N ALA A 39 -0.68 13.79 -1.99
CA ALA A 39 -0.53 14.63 -3.18
C ALA A 39 -1.62 14.37 -4.23
N ALA A 40 -2.13 13.12 -4.34
CA ALA A 40 -3.26 12.82 -5.23
C ALA A 40 -4.58 13.40 -4.69
N GLU A 41 -4.85 13.25 -3.40
CA GLU A 41 -6.02 13.82 -2.72
C GLU A 41 -6.05 15.35 -2.81
N GLN A 42 -4.89 15.98 -2.63
CA GLN A 42 -4.76 17.44 -2.76
C GLN A 42 -5.08 17.90 -4.18
N ARG A 43 -4.50 17.28 -5.21
CA ARG A 43 -4.81 17.59 -6.61
C ARG A 43 -6.29 17.39 -6.93
N ASN A 44 -6.89 16.33 -6.41
CA ASN A 44 -8.32 16.06 -6.61
C ASN A 44 -9.19 17.11 -5.91
N SER A 45 -8.77 17.62 -4.75
CA SER A 45 -9.43 18.71 -4.04
C SER A 45 -9.34 20.03 -4.81
N GLU A 46 -8.14 20.40 -5.26
CA GLU A 46 -7.90 21.60 -6.08
C GLU A 46 -8.68 21.55 -7.41
N TYR A 47 -8.74 20.37 -8.04
CA TYR A 47 -9.57 20.15 -9.23
C TYR A 47 -11.05 20.40 -8.92
N MET A 48 -11.57 19.81 -7.85
CA MET A 48 -12.97 19.99 -7.44
C MET A 48 -13.32 21.45 -7.11
N GLU A 49 -12.39 22.21 -6.54
CA GLU A 49 -12.55 23.65 -6.27
C GLU A 49 -12.56 24.48 -7.56
N SER A 50 -11.81 24.07 -8.59
CA SER A 50 -11.75 24.76 -9.88
C SER A 50 -13.02 24.57 -10.73
N LEU A 51 -13.83 23.55 -10.46
CA LEU A 51 -15.00 23.23 -11.27
C LEU A 51 -16.14 24.24 -11.06
N PRO A 52 -16.82 24.68 -12.14
CA PRO A 52 -17.90 25.64 -12.06
C PRO A 52 -19.10 25.07 -11.28
N LYS A 53 -19.68 25.88 -10.40
CA LYS A 53 -21.01 25.63 -9.81
C LYS A 53 -22.08 26.07 -10.80
N LEU A 54 -22.99 25.17 -11.17
CA LEU A 54 -24.09 25.48 -12.08
C LEU A 54 -25.28 26.01 -11.29
N THR A 55 -25.86 27.10 -11.79
CA THR A 55 -27.13 27.65 -11.28
C THR A 55 -28.31 27.00 -12.01
N GLU A 56 -29.52 27.18 -11.48
CA GLU A 56 -30.76 26.73 -12.15
C GLU A 56 -30.89 27.25 -13.58
N ARG A 57 -30.46 28.49 -13.84
CA ARG A 57 -30.45 29.10 -15.17
C ARG A 57 -29.52 28.37 -16.13
N ASP A 58 -28.37 27.90 -15.65
CA ASP A 58 -27.41 27.14 -16.45
C ASP A 58 -27.98 25.78 -16.81
N ILE A 59 -28.67 25.11 -15.87
CA ILE A 59 -29.35 23.84 -16.11
C ILE A 59 -30.47 24.00 -17.14
N ALA A 60 -31.25 25.07 -17.05
CA ALA A 60 -32.28 25.39 -18.05
C ALA A 60 -31.66 25.64 -19.44
N THR A 61 -30.54 26.38 -19.50
CA THR A 61 -29.82 26.67 -20.75
C THR A 61 -29.27 25.40 -21.40
N LEU A 62 -28.81 24.44 -20.59
CA LEU A 62 -28.30 23.15 -21.05
C LEU A 62 -29.42 22.13 -21.37
N GLN A 63 -30.69 22.50 -21.18
CA GLN A 63 -31.85 21.60 -21.36
C GLN A 63 -31.78 20.35 -20.45
N LEU A 64 -31.28 20.53 -19.22
CA LEU A 64 -31.12 19.45 -18.23
C LEU A 64 -32.12 19.55 -17.07
N THR A 65 -33.27 20.21 -17.26
CA THR A 65 -34.27 20.46 -16.22
C THR A 65 -34.83 19.19 -15.59
N ASP A 66 -35.08 18.17 -16.42
CA ASP A 66 -35.60 16.86 -15.99
C ASP A 66 -34.50 15.80 -15.83
N ALA A 67 -33.24 16.20 -15.99
CA ALA A 67 -32.12 15.28 -15.83
C ALA A 67 -31.78 15.06 -14.35
N ALA A 68 -31.23 13.89 -14.06
CA ALA A 68 -30.79 13.50 -12.73
C ALA A 68 -29.28 13.21 -12.73
N CYS A 69 -28.66 13.33 -11.55
CA CYS A 69 -27.27 12.93 -11.37
C CYS A 69 -27.15 11.43 -11.71
N PRO A 70 -26.25 11.02 -12.64
CA PRO A 70 -26.10 9.61 -13.00
C PRO A 70 -25.62 8.69 -11.86
N ILE A 71 -25.13 9.26 -10.76
CA ILE A 71 -24.58 8.51 -9.62
C ILE A 71 -25.67 8.27 -8.55
N CYS A 72 -26.22 9.34 -7.94
CA CYS A 72 -27.27 9.21 -6.93
C CYS A 72 -28.70 9.13 -7.49
N ILE A 73 -28.91 9.38 -8.79
CA ILE A 73 -30.23 9.38 -9.46
C ILE A 73 -31.18 10.47 -8.91
N VAL A 74 -30.66 11.44 -8.16
CA VAL A 74 -31.44 12.58 -7.67
C VAL A 74 -31.56 13.64 -8.78
N PRO A 75 -32.77 14.17 -9.07
CA PRO A 75 -32.96 15.25 -10.03
C PRO A 75 -32.13 16.49 -9.69
N PHE A 76 -31.58 17.16 -10.70
CA PHE A 76 -30.74 18.33 -10.44
C PHE A 76 -31.50 19.48 -9.78
N SER A 77 -32.79 19.63 -10.05
CA SER A 77 -33.66 20.59 -9.38
C SER A 77 -33.76 20.35 -7.86
N ALA A 78 -33.83 19.09 -7.43
CA ALA A 78 -33.87 18.75 -6.01
C ALA A 78 -32.53 19.04 -5.31
N ILE A 79 -31.40 18.80 -5.98
CA ILE A 79 -30.06 19.10 -5.46
C ILE A 79 -29.85 20.61 -5.31
N LEU A 80 -30.32 21.42 -6.27
CA LEU A 80 -30.25 22.88 -6.17
C LEU A 80 -31.15 23.42 -5.05
N ALA A 81 -32.35 22.86 -4.88
CA ALA A 81 -33.21 23.21 -3.76
C ALA A 81 -32.58 22.86 -2.40
N GLU A 82 -31.86 21.74 -2.31
CA GLU A 82 -31.10 21.37 -1.11
C GLU A 82 -29.98 22.37 -0.81
N GLU A 83 -29.25 22.85 -1.83
CA GLU A 83 -28.23 23.90 -1.67
C GLU A 83 -28.85 25.21 -1.16
N GLU A 84 -30.01 25.62 -1.70
CA GLU A 84 -30.71 26.83 -1.24
C GLU A 84 -31.19 26.69 0.22
N ILE A 85 -31.82 25.57 0.57
CA ILE A 85 -32.31 25.31 1.93
C ILE A 85 -31.14 25.24 2.92
N ALA A 86 -30.06 24.54 2.57
CA ALA A 86 -28.88 24.43 3.42
C ALA A 86 -28.20 25.79 3.63
N GLY A 87 -28.12 26.61 2.58
CA GLY A 87 -27.62 27.98 2.66
C GLY A 87 -28.51 28.91 3.49
N ALA A 88 -29.84 28.78 3.40
CA ALA A 88 -30.77 29.59 4.19
C ALA A 88 -30.78 29.21 5.68
N MET A 89 -30.47 27.96 6.01
CA MET A 89 -30.50 27.43 7.37
C MET A 89 -29.15 27.52 8.11
N ASP A 90 -28.08 27.99 7.46
CA ASP A 90 -26.70 28.01 7.99
C ASP A 90 -26.33 26.70 8.71
N SER A 91 -26.81 25.57 8.18
CA SER A 91 -26.74 24.30 8.89
C SER A 91 -25.31 23.75 8.85
N PRO A 92 -24.65 23.51 10.00
CA PRO A 92 -23.30 22.94 10.05
C PRO A 92 -23.27 21.46 9.64
N ALA A 93 -24.42 20.85 9.33
CA ALA A 93 -24.52 19.44 8.97
C ALA A 93 -23.94 19.12 7.58
N TYR A 94 -23.79 20.13 6.71
CA TYR A 94 -23.33 19.93 5.34
C TYR A 94 -22.15 20.84 5.02
N ALA A 95 -21.11 20.26 4.44
CA ALA A 95 -19.98 21.02 3.92
C ALA A 95 -20.43 21.80 2.67
N VAL A 96 -20.20 23.11 2.65
CA VAL A 96 -20.67 24.04 1.59
C VAL A 96 -20.11 23.68 0.21
N GLU A 97 -18.96 23.01 0.20
CA GLU A 97 -18.27 22.55 -0.99
C GLU A 97 -18.88 21.30 -1.65
N ASP A 98 -19.68 20.52 -0.90
CA ASP A 98 -20.35 19.29 -1.38
C ASP A 98 -21.76 19.56 -1.95
N LEU A 99 -22.31 20.75 -1.70
CA LEU A 99 -23.64 21.16 -2.15
C LEU A 99 -23.64 21.64 -3.60
N GLY A 100 -24.74 21.39 -4.31
CA GLY A 100 -24.98 21.90 -5.66
C GLY A 100 -24.57 20.96 -6.79
N VAL A 101 -24.61 21.50 -8.00
CA VAL A 101 -24.38 20.79 -9.26
C VAL A 101 -23.13 21.36 -9.95
N THR A 102 -22.32 20.49 -10.56
CA THR A 102 -21.11 20.90 -11.27
C THR A 102 -20.99 20.21 -12.62
N LYS A 103 -20.26 20.87 -13.54
CA LYS A 103 -19.97 20.40 -14.89
C LYS A 103 -18.47 20.17 -15.04
N LEU A 104 -18.11 19.03 -15.61
CA LEU A 104 -16.72 18.68 -15.95
C LEU A 104 -16.27 19.36 -17.26
N ASP A 105 -16.20 20.67 -17.25
CA ASP A 105 -15.92 21.52 -18.42
C ASP A 105 -14.54 21.28 -19.04
N GLN A 106 -13.51 21.03 -18.23
CA GLN A 106 -12.14 20.80 -18.67
C GLN A 106 -11.97 19.46 -19.42
N SER A 107 -12.83 18.46 -19.17
CA SER A 107 -12.64 17.11 -19.72
C SER A 107 -13.72 16.67 -20.70
N CYS A 108 -14.99 16.58 -20.29
CA CYS A 108 -16.02 15.86 -21.04
C CYS A 108 -17.44 16.45 -20.97
N ASN A 109 -17.63 17.59 -20.30
CA ASN A 109 -18.90 18.31 -20.16
C ASN A 109 -20.05 17.55 -19.49
N HIS A 110 -19.78 16.41 -18.83
CA HIS A 110 -20.81 15.72 -18.04
C HIS A 110 -21.12 16.48 -16.74
N VAL A 111 -22.37 16.37 -16.28
CA VAL A 111 -22.91 17.09 -15.13
C VAL A 111 -23.26 16.11 -14.01
N PHE A 112 -22.85 16.44 -12.79
CA PHE A 112 -23.05 15.62 -11.58
C PHE A 112 -23.35 16.52 -10.38
N CYS A 113 -23.91 15.95 -9.30
CA CYS A 113 -23.89 16.66 -8.02
C CYS A 113 -22.45 16.69 -7.47
N ARG A 114 -22.10 17.77 -6.76
CA ARG A 114 -20.72 17.98 -6.27
C ARG A 114 -20.28 16.90 -5.28
N LYS A 115 -21.17 16.52 -4.36
CA LYS A 115 -20.95 15.44 -3.39
C LYS A 115 -20.50 14.13 -4.05
N ASP A 116 -21.22 13.64 -5.06
CA ASP A 116 -20.93 12.33 -5.64
C ASP A 116 -19.65 12.33 -6.45
N ILE A 117 -19.43 13.36 -7.29
CA ILE A 117 -18.22 13.43 -8.12
C ILE A 117 -16.96 13.65 -7.26
N ARG A 118 -17.09 14.37 -6.13
CA ARG A 118 -16.03 14.49 -5.14
C ARG A 118 -15.72 13.15 -4.49
N ASN A 119 -16.72 12.44 -3.98
CA ASN A 119 -16.54 11.12 -3.38
C ASN A 119 -15.91 10.12 -4.36
N TRP A 120 -16.31 10.20 -5.64
CA TRP A 120 -15.73 9.41 -6.71
C TRP A 120 -14.23 9.67 -6.86
N LEU A 121 -13.81 10.93 -6.93
CA LEU A 121 -12.40 11.32 -7.01
C LEU A 121 -11.61 10.93 -5.75
N MET A 122 -12.18 11.11 -4.55
CA MET A 122 -11.52 10.76 -3.29
C MET A 122 -11.40 9.25 -3.09
N SER A 123 -12.24 8.45 -3.75
CA SER A 123 -12.09 6.99 -3.81
C SER A 123 -10.95 6.53 -4.72
N GLY A 124 -10.20 7.46 -5.32
CA GLY A 124 -9.07 7.19 -6.23
C GLY A 124 -9.48 7.02 -7.69
N HIS A 125 -10.73 7.29 -8.05
CA HIS A 125 -11.18 7.19 -9.44
C HIS A 125 -10.94 8.50 -10.21
N ASN A 126 -9.89 8.54 -11.02
CA ASN A 126 -9.51 9.73 -11.80
C ASN A 126 -10.18 9.81 -13.19
N SER A 127 -11.34 9.18 -13.38
CA SER A 127 -12.04 9.13 -14.67
C SER A 127 -13.52 9.47 -14.55
N CYS A 128 -14.10 10.06 -15.59
CA CYS A 128 -15.53 10.38 -15.63
C CYS A 128 -16.38 9.11 -15.55
N PRO A 129 -17.38 9.03 -14.64
CA PRO A 129 -18.29 7.87 -14.55
C PRO A 129 -19.04 7.55 -15.85
N THR A 130 -19.33 8.57 -16.66
CA THR A 130 -20.15 8.41 -17.89
C THR A 130 -19.31 8.02 -19.10
N CYS A 131 -18.21 8.73 -19.38
CA CYS A 131 -17.42 8.53 -20.60
C CYS A 131 -16.02 7.96 -20.36
N ARG A 132 -15.62 7.73 -19.11
CA ARG A 132 -14.31 7.19 -18.72
C ARG A 132 -13.09 8.04 -19.14
N ARG A 133 -13.31 9.28 -19.58
CA ARG A 133 -12.21 10.23 -19.87
C ARG A 133 -11.50 10.63 -18.57
N PRO A 134 -10.15 10.69 -18.53
CA PRO A 134 -9.43 11.15 -17.35
C PRO A 134 -9.83 12.57 -16.97
N LEU A 135 -10.02 12.82 -15.67
CA LEU A 135 -10.44 14.11 -15.12
C LEU A 135 -9.26 15.02 -14.79
N VAL A 136 -8.23 14.43 -14.18
CA VAL A 136 -6.98 15.09 -13.81
C VAL A 136 -5.87 14.53 -14.69
N GLU A 137 -5.11 15.42 -15.35
CA GLU A 137 -3.92 15.00 -16.08
C GLU A 137 -2.95 14.33 -15.11
N SER A 138 -2.68 13.04 -15.35
CA SER A 138 -1.69 12.31 -14.56
C SER A 138 -0.34 12.94 -14.86
N SER A 139 0.28 13.56 -13.84
CA SER A 139 1.65 14.04 -13.93
C SER A 139 2.54 12.95 -14.56
N PRO A 140 3.45 13.30 -15.48
CA PRO A 140 4.17 12.34 -16.34
C PRO A 140 5.02 11.31 -15.57
N ASP A 141 5.23 11.52 -14.28
CA ASP A 141 5.95 10.58 -13.39
C ASP A 141 5.31 9.18 -13.33
N VAL A 142 4.02 9.05 -13.67
CA VAL A 142 3.33 7.74 -13.74
C VAL A 142 3.49 7.05 -15.10
N ALA A 143 3.82 7.79 -16.17
CA ALA A 143 4.05 7.21 -17.49
C ALA A 143 5.32 6.34 -17.54
N GLU A 144 6.27 6.57 -16.63
CA GLU A 144 7.47 5.73 -16.45
C GLU A 144 7.27 4.55 -15.48
N ALA A 145 6.14 4.49 -14.76
CA ALA A 145 5.85 3.41 -13.82
C ALA A 145 5.92 2.00 -14.43
N PRO A 146 5.42 1.71 -15.65
CA PRO A 146 5.56 0.37 -16.23
C PRO A 146 7.02 -0.01 -16.48
N ALA A 147 7.86 0.94 -16.93
CA ALA A 147 9.28 0.68 -17.16
C ALA A 147 10.03 0.38 -15.85
N ARG A 148 9.70 1.10 -14.77
CA ARG A 148 10.30 0.86 -13.45
C ARG A 148 9.82 -0.44 -12.80
N LEU A 149 8.60 -0.88 -13.07
CA LEU A 149 8.09 -2.17 -12.57
C LEU A 149 8.82 -3.34 -13.24
N ASP A 150 9.03 -3.27 -14.55
CA ASP A 150 9.81 -4.28 -15.28
C ASP A 150 11.27 -4.32 -14.81
N GLU A 151 11.87 -3.15 -14.54
CA GLU A 151 13.23 -3.07 -13.99
C GLU A 151 13.32 -3.67 -12.58
N LEU A 152 12.33 -3.43 -11.72
CA LEU A 152 12.23 -4.05 -10.39
C LEU A 152 12.02 -5.57 -10.46
N LEU A 153 11.19 -6.04 -11.39
CA LEU A 153 10.99 -7.47 -11.65
C LEU A 153 12.28 -8.14 -12.12
N GLN A 154 13.03 -7.50 -13.03
CA GLN A 154 14.32 -8.02 -13.46
C GLN A 154 15.36 -8.02 -12.34
N ALA A 155 15.44 -6.95 -11.54
CA ALA A 155 16.36 -6.87 -10.41
C ALA A 155 16.06 -7.93 -9.33
N THR A 156 14.78 -8.18 -9.04
CA THR A 156 14.37 -9.25 -8.12
C THR A 156 14.68 -10.63 -8.68
N GLN A 157 14.44 -10.86 -9.97
CA GLN A 157 14.77 -12.14 -10.62
C GLN A 157 16.28 -12.42 -10.65
N ALA A 158 17.10 -11.42 -10.96
CA ALA A 158 18.57 -11.53 -10.90
C ALA A 158 19.06 -11.81 -9.47
N SER A 159 18.44 -11.19 -8.46
CA SER A 159 18.77 -11.45 -7.06
C SER A 159 18.48 -12.90 -6.65
N MET A 160 17.35 -13.46 -7.11
CA MET A 160 17.04 -14.88 -6.85
C MET A 160 18.06 -15.83 -7.49
N GLN A 161 18.50 -15.55 -8.71
CA GLN A 161 19.53 -16.36 -9.39
C GLN A 161 20.87 -16.31 -8.65
N ASN A 162 21.27 -15.14 -8.16
CA ASN A 162 22.48 -14.98 -7.35
C ASN A 162 22.39 -15.80 -6.06
N ILE A 163 21.24 -15.80 -5.38
CA ILE A 163 21.05 -16.60 -4.16
C ILE A 163 21.14 -18.10 -4.46
N GLU A 164 20.53 -18.54 -5.57
CA GLU A 164 20.55 -19.96 -5.97
C GLU A 164 21.96 -20.46 -6.30
N SER A 165 22.75 -19.67 -7.02
CA SER A 165 24.16 -20.01 -7.29
C SER A 165 24.99 -20.10 -6.01
N LEU A 166 24.73 -19.24 -5.04
CA LEU A 166 25.41 -19.23 -3.74
C LEU A 166 25.04 -20.46 -2.88
N GLN A 167 23.78 -20.91 -2.97
CA GLN A 167 23.33 -22.17 -2.34
C GLN A 167 23.98 -23.40 -2.98
N GLN A 168 24.12 -23.42 -4.31
CA GLN A 168 24.79 -24.50 -5.02
C GLN A 168 26.28 -24.59 -4.67
N ASP A 169 27.01 -23.45 -4.66
CA ASP A 169 28.42 -23.42 -4.23
C ASP A 169 28.56 -23.93 -2.80
N MET A 170 27.72 -23.46 -1.87
CA MET A 170 27.75 -23.94 -0.48
C MET A 170 27.49 -25.45 -0.37
N SER A 171 26.56 -26.00 -1.15
CA SER A 171 26.26 -27.45 -1.17
C SER A 171 27.44 -28.29 -1.68
N THR A 172 28.12 -27.83 -2.74
CA THR A 172 29.32 -28.50 -3.26
C THR A 172 30.47 -28.50 -2.24
N ARG A 173 30.63 -27.40 -1.50
CA ARG A 173 31.63 -27.32 -0.42
C ARG A 173 31.30 -28.27 0.72
N ILE A 174 30.03 -28.35 1.14
CA ILE A 174 29.59 -29.27 2.20
C ILE A 174 29.83 -30.73 1.79
N THR A 175 29.48 -31.12 0.55
CA THR A 175 29.72 -32.48 0.05
C THR A 175 31.22 -32.80 -0.01
N SER A 176 32.07 -31.87 -0.46
CA SER A 176 33.53 -32.06 -0.45
C SER A 176 34.12 -32.24 0.95
N LEU A 177 33.62 -31.50 1.96
CA LEU A 177 33.99 -31.69 3.36
C LEU A 177 33.49 -33.03 3.91
N GLY A 178 32.31 -33.48 3.47
CA GLY A 178 31.79 -34.81 3.76
C GLY A 178 32.72 -35.92 3.26
N GLU A 179 33.20 -35.82 2.03
CA GLU A 179 34.17 -36.76 1.44
C GLU A 179 35.50 -36.77 2.19
N LEU A 180 36.05 -35.59 2.54
CA LEU A 180 37.24 -35.52 3.39
C LEU A 180 37.00 -36.16 4.75
N SER A 181 35.83 -35.94 5.37
CA SER A 181 35.48 -36.59 6.64
C SER A 181 35.39 -38.11 6.52
N ALA A 182 34.96 -38.64 5.37
CA ALA A 182 34.90 -40.07 5.11
C ALA A 182 36.31 -40.65 4.91
N ILE A 183 37.20 -39.93 4.23
CA ILE A 183 38.62 -40.29 4.11
C ILE A 183 39.29 -40.31 5.49
N PHE A 184 39.07 -39.29 6.33
CA PHE A 184 39.63 -39.24 7.70
C PHE A 184 39.06 -40.34 8.62
N ARG A 185 37.78 -40.72 8.46
CA ARG A 185 37.19 -41.87 9.16
C ARG A 185 37.80 -43.19 8.69
N ASN A 186 37.96 -43.42 7.39
CA ASN A 186 38.59 -44.63 6.86
C ASN A 186 40.08 -44.74 7.20
N ALA A 187 40.77 -43.61 7.36
CA ALA A 187 42.16 -43.57 7.81
C ALA A 187 42.33 -43.80 9.33
N GLY A 188 41.23 -43.99 10.09
CA GLY A 188 41.27 -44.27 11.54
C GLY A 188 41.68 -43.08 12.40
N LEU A 189 41.60 -41.85 11.89
CA LEU A 189 42.05 -40.63 12.58
C LEU A 189 40.94 -39.89 13.33
N LEU A 190 39.68 -40.32 13.22
CA LEU A 190 38.53 -39.75 13.93
C LEU A 190 37.85 -40.79 14.83
N PRO A 191 37.58 -40.48 16.11
CA PRO A 191 36.87 -41.37 17.01
C PRO A 191 35.42 -41.58 16.55
N THR A 192 34.98 -42.84 16.49
CA THR A 192 33.59 -43.23 16.26
C THR A 192 32.72 -42.77 17.42
N ASP A 193 31.90 -41.75 17.19
CA ASP A 193 30.94 -41.25 18.17
C ASP A 193 29.79 -42.26 18.33
N HIS A 194 29.83 -43.01 19.42
CA HIS A 194 28.76 -43.90 19.86
C HIS A 194 27.81 -43.12 20.77
N GLY A 195 26.63 -42.78 20.23
CA GLY A 195 25.39 -42.72 20.99
C GLY A 195 25.12 -41.42 21.74
N ARG A 196 24.12 -40.68 21.23
CA ARG A 196 23.28 -39.83 22.08
C ARG A 196 21.86 -39.77 21.52
N ASP A 197 21.11 -40.81 21.85
CA ASP A 197 19.65 -40.74 21.95
C ASP A 197 19.26 -39.75 23.05
N ALA A 198 18.33 -38.84 22.77
CA ALA A 198 17.28 -38.38 23.69
C ALA A 198 16.55 -37.14 23.13
N GLN A 199 15.39 -37.41 22.54
CA GLN A 199 14.10 -36.80 22.89
C GLN A 199 14.10 -35.35 23.41
N SER A 200 13.58 -34.44 22.59
CA SER A 200 13.02 -33.16 23.05
C SER A 200 11.83 -32.82 22.15
N GLU A 201 10.75 -33.60 22.28
CA GLU A 201 9.40 -33.14 21.96
C GLU A 201 9.09 -31.96 22.87
N ARG A 202 8.79 -30.79 22.29
CA ARG A 202 8.25 -29.65 23.02
C ARG A 202 6.85 -29.37 22.53
N ASP A 203 5.92 -29.60 23.45
CA ASP A 203 4.58 -29.04 23.50
C ASP A 203 4.58 -27.54 23.17
N VAL A 204 3.91 -27.16 22.09
CA VAL A 204 3.48 -25.78 21.85
C VAL A 204 2.14 -25.82 21.11
N ASP A 205 1.04 -25.98 21.84
CA ASP A 205 -0.31 -25.90 21.23
C ASP A 205 -1.39 -25.63 22.28
N HIS A 206 -1.43 -24.46 22.96
CA HIS A 206 -2.50 -24.17 23.95
C HIS A 206 -3.21 -22.81 23.92
N ASP A 207 -2.89 -21.85 23.03
CA ASP A 207 -3.50 -20.49 23.14
C ASP A 207 -4.32 -20.06 21.91
N ARG A 208 -5.34 -20.83 21.48
CA ARG A 208 -6.20 -20.44 20.34
C ARG A 208 -7.72 -20.43 20.60
N GLY A 209 -8.16 -20.48 21.85
CA GLY A 209 -9.58 -20.72 22.19
C GLY A 209 -10.50 -19.51 22.42
N ASP A 210 -10.00 -18.31 22.73
CA ASP A 210 -10.80 -17.38 23.57
C ASP A 210 -11.53 -16.23 22.86
N PHE A 211 -11.92 -16.34 21.58
CA PHE A 211 -12.47 -15.18 20.84
C PHE A 211 -13.72 -15.43 19.97
N SER A 212 -14.72 -16.18 20.47
CA SER A 212 -15.96 -16.44 19.70
C SER A 212 -17.29 -16.04 20.37
N GLY A 213 -17.31 -15.10 21.33
CA GLY A 213 -18.50 -14.87 22.18
C GLY A 213 -19.20 -13.50 22.17
N MET A 214 -18.81 -12.50 21.36
CA MET A 214 -19.27 -11.10 21.59
C MET A 214 -20.34 -10.52 20.66
N TYR A 215 -20.95 -11.30 19.75
CA TYR A 215 -22.05 -10.79 18.93
C TYR A 215 -23.22 -11.79 18.92
N SER A 216 -24.21 -11.54 19.78
CA SER A 216 -25.56 -12.13 19.73
C SER A 216 -26.56 -11.09 20.19
#